data_AF-A0A928WQQ4-F1
#
_entry.id   AF-A0A928WQQ4-F1
#
_cell.length_a   1.000
_cell.length_b   1.000
_cell.length_c   1.000
_cell.angle_alpha   90.00
_cell.angle_beta   90.00
_cell.angle_gamma   90.00
#
_symmetry.space_group_name_H-M   'P 1'
#
loop_
_entity.id
_entity.type
_entity.pdbx_description
1 polymer ?
#
loop_
_entity_poly.entity_id
_entity_poly.type
_entity_poly.pdbx_seq_one_letter_code
_entity_poly.pdbx_strand_id
1 'polypeptide(L)'
;MSNYNPSVRQIPRKDTAEVIPLQRDSSILNWLEGTGRLIPREPVDSIGDEPEPEELADLMGNEDKDDDDDDIDDDEDEMSLDDD
;
A
#
# COMPACT_ATOMS: atom_id res chain seq x y z
N MET A 1 -50.11 -14.46 24.34
CA MET A 1 -49.53 -13.10 24.47
C MET A 1 -48.93 -12.70 23.13
N SER A 2 -49.26 -11.52 22.60
CA SER A 2 -48.68 -11.04 21.35
C SER A 2 -47.24 -10.58 21.59
N ASN A 3 -46.29 -11.19 20.87
CA ASN A 3 -44.88 -10.88 20.97
C ASN A 3 -44.62 -9.53 20.26
N TYR A 4 -44.52 -8.45 21.02
CA TYR A 4 -44.30 -7.11 20.47
C TYR A 4 -42.83 -6.94 20.07
N ASN A 5 -42.57 -6.82 18.76
CA ASN A 5 -41.23 -6.55 18.24
C ASN A 5 -41.06 -5.04 18.04
N PRO A 6 -40.20 -4.35 18.81
CA PRO A 6 -40.03 -2.90 18.72
C PRO A 6 -39.43 -2.43 17.37
N SER A 7 -38.84 -3.34 16.58
CA SER A 7 -38.27 -3.02 15.27
C SER A 7 -39.30 -3.03 14.14
N VAL A 8 -40.50 -3.56 14.35
CA VAL A 8 -41.54 -3.67 13.31
C VAL A 8 -42.64 -2.66 13.56
N ARG A 9 -42.99 -1.89 12.52
CA ARG A 9 -44.09 -0.91 12.55
C ARG A 9 -45.13 -1.28 11.49
N GLN A 10 -46.40 -1.20 11.86
CA GLN A 10 -47.52 -1.41 10.94
C GLN A 10 -47.95 -0.06 10.36
N ILE A 11 -48.08 0.01 9.03
CA ILE A 11 -48.40 1.26 8.31
C ILE A 11 -49.67 1.03 7.46
N PRO A 12 -50.68 1.92 7.50
CA PRO A 12 -51.90 1.79 6.70
C PRO A 12 -51.63 1.97 5.21
N ARG A 13 -52.15 1.04 4.38
CA ARG A 13 -51.93 1.01 2.92
C ARG A 13 -52.64 2.13 2.14
N LYS A 14 -53.63 2.78 2.75
CA LYS A 14 -54.47 3.81 2.10
C LYS A 14 -53.87 5.21 2.19
N ASP A 15 -52.95 5.39 3.12
CA ASP A 15 -52.30 6.67 3.37
C ASP A 15 -51.05 6.77 2.51
N THR A 16 -50.67 8.00 2.16
CA THR A 16 -49.41 8.26 1.46
C THR A 16 -48.23 7.82 2.31
N ALA A 17 -47.21 7.23 1.68
CA ALA A 17 -45.98 6.87 2.35
C ALA A 17 -45.34 8.12 3.00
N GLU A 18 -44.71 7.91 4.15
CA GLU A 18 -43.92 8.95 4.80
C GLU A 18 -42.74 9.33 3.89
N VAL A 19 -42.49 10.64 3.76
CA VAL A 19 -41.36 11.14 2.98
C VAL A 19 -40.10 10.96 3.82
N ILE A 20 -39.13 10.22 3.29
CA ILE A 20 -37.81 10.11 3.93
C ILE A 20 -37.19 11.51 3.89
N PRO A 21 -36.90 12.13 5.05
CA PRO A 21 -36.26 13.44 5.07
C PRO A 21 -34.89 13.30 4.42
N LEU A 22 -34.52 14.26 3.56
CA LEU A 22 -33.14 14.32 3.08
C LEU A 22 -32.25 14.51 4.29
N GLN A 23 -31.49 13.47 4.61
CA GLN A 23 -30.38 13.56 5.53
C GLN A 23 -29.38 14.55 4.92
N ARG A 24 -29.41 15.78 5.43
CA ARG A 24 -28.32 16.76 5.26
C ARG A 24 -27.12 16.42 6.14
N ASP A 25 -27.03 15.16 6.54
CA ASP A 25 -25.90 14.67 7.28
C ASP A 25 -24.68 14.92 6.39
N SER A 26 -23.71 15.61 7.00
CA SER A 26 -22.40 15.99 6.48
C SER A 26 -22.01 15.20 5.23
N SER A 27 -21.69 15.94 4.15
CA SER A 27 -21.15 15.38 2.90
C SER A 27 -20.36 14.11 3.17
N ILE A 28 -20.59 13.05 2.38
CA ILE A 28 -19.89 11.77 2.59
C ILE A 28 -18.36 11.95 2.68
N LEU A 29 -17.83 12.97 2.00
CA LEU A 29 -16.43 13.39 2.13
C LEU A 29 -16.08 13.86 3.54
N ASN A 30 -16.88 14.73 4.15
CA ASN A 30 -16.69 15.19 5.54
C ASN A 30 -16.81 14.03 6.53
N TRP A 31 -17.69 13.06 6.29
CA TRP A 31 -17.79 11.87 7.13
C TRP A 31 -16.56 10.96 6.99
N LEU A 32 -16.11 10.73 5.76
CA LEU A 32 -14.90 9.94 5.49
C LEU A 32 -13.65 10.60 6.09
N GLU A 33 -13.53 11.92 5.98
CA GLU A 33 -12.45 12.71 6.57
C GLU A 33 -12.50 12.68 8.10
N GLY A 34 -13.66 12.97 8.70
CA GLY A 34 -13.83 12.96 10.15
C GLY A 34 -13.69 11.58 10.81
N THR A 35 -13.89 10.49 10.06
CA THR A 35 -13.67 9.12 10.53
C THR A 35 -12.28 8.57 10.20
N GLY A 36 -11.45 9.33 9.48
CA GLY A 36 -10.13 8.86 9.03
C GLY A 36 -10.19 7.72 8.01
N ARG A 37 -11.33 7.55 7.33
CA ARG A 37 -11.56 6.51 6.31
C ARG A 37 -11.29 7.00 4.89
N LEU A 38 -10.97 8.28 4.72
CA LEU A 38 -10.59 8.85 3.43
C LEU A 38 -9.13 8.46 3.10
N ILE A 39 -8.94 7.63 2.08
CA ILE A 39 -7.61 7.15 1.65
C ILE A 39 -7.24 7.87 0.33
N PRO A 40 -5.98 8.34 0.17
CA PRO A 40 -5.49 8.89 -1.08
C PRO A 40 -5.62 7.90 -2.24
N ARG A 41 -5.91 8.42 -3.45
CA ARG A 41 -6.06 7.58 -4.65
C ARG A 41 -4.73 7.00 -5.13
N GLU A 42 -3.70 7.81 -5.10
CA GLU A 42 -2.34 7.40 -5.42
C GLU A 42 -1.64 7.04 -4.12
N PRO A 43 -0.76 6.03 -4.13
CA PRO A 43 0.17 5.87 -3.03
C PRO A 43 0.89 7.22 -2.90
N VAL A 44 0.73 7.88 -1.76
CA VAL A 44 1.76 8.83 -1.35
C VAL A 44 3.00 7.98 -1.30
N ASP A 45 3.92 8.20 -2.25
CA ASP A 45 5.29 7.73 -2.14
C ASP A 45 5.71 8.17 -0.74
N SER A 46 5.67 7.21 0.18
CA SER A 46 6.28 7.42 1.45
C SER A 46 7.72 7.57 1.03
N ILE A 47 8.22 8.80 1.11
CA ILE A 47 9.62 9.05 1.42
C ILE A 47 9.78 8.45 2.83
N GLY A 48 9.65 7.12 2.92
CA GLY A 48 10.05 6.35 4.07
C GLY A 48 11.55 6.50 4.08
N ASP A 49 12.07 6.83 5.26
CA ASP A 49 13.49 7.03 5.54
C ASP A 49 14.33 6.27 4.52
N GLU A 50 14.82 7.00 3.53
CA GLU A 50 15.84 6.48 2.64
C GLU A 50 16.98 6.13 3.60
N PRO A 51 17.41 4.87 3.69
CA PRO A 51 18.44 4.50 4.65
C PRO A 51 19.63 5.41 4.36
N GLU A 52 20.00 6.21 5.35
CA GLU A 52 21.12 7.12 5.24
C GLU A 52 22.33 6.30 4.74
N PRO A 53 23.08 6.79 3.75
CA PRO A 53 24.13 6.00 3.07
C PRO A 53 25.21 5.47 4.03
N GLU A 54 25.29 6.04 5.24
CA GLU A 54 26.16 5.60 6.33
C GLU A 54 25.83 4.18 6.84
N GLU A 55 24.55 3.78 6.89
CA GLU A 55 24.15 2.43 7.35
C GLU A 55 24.47 1.35 6.29
N LEU A 56 24.42 1.71 5.01
CA LEU A 56 24.76 0.81 3.90
C LEU A 56 26.28 0.54 3.81
N ALA A 57 27.10 1.53 4.17
CA ALA A 57 28.55 1.40 4.16
C ALA A 57 29.07 0.38 5.21
N ASP A 58 28.40 0.31 6.37
CA ASP A 58 28.74 -0.65 7.42
C ASP A 58 28.38 -2.09 7.00
N LEU A 59 27.32 -2.25 6.19
CA LEU A 59 26.89 -3.53 5.63
C LEU A 59 27.80 -4.03 4.48
N MET A 60 28.29 -3.11 3.63
CA MET A 60 29.23 -3.45 2.54
C MET A 60 30.66 -3.73 3.01
N GLY A 61 30.95 -3.56 4.30
CA GLY A 61 32.17 -4.05 4.95
C GLY A 61 33.45 -3.72 4.21
N ASN A 62 33.98 -2.49 4.35
CA ASN A 62 35.30 -2.03 3.90
C ASN A 62 36.00 -2.93 2.84
N GLU A 63 35.60 -2.85 1.58
CA GLU A 63 36.39 -3.38 0.47
C GLU A 63 37.65 -2.52 0.29
N ASP A 64 38.63 -2.71 1.16
CA ASP A 64 39.97 -2.15 0.98
C ASP A 64 40.99 -3.05 1.69
N LYS A 65 41.25 -4.20 1.04
CA LYS A 65 42.48 -5.01 1.07
C LYS A 65 42.19 -6.36 0.46
N ASP A 66 42.60 -6.54 -0.78
CA ASP A 66 43.26 -7.76 -1.28
C ASP A 66 44.05 -7.29 -2.50
N ASP A 67 45.08 -6.50 -2.23
CA ASP A 67 46.17 -6.17 -3.17
C ASP A 67 47.32 -7.08 -2.73
N ASP A 68 47.33 -8.33 -3.20
CA ASP A 68 48.48 -9.23 -3.16
C ASP A 68 48.25 -10.36 -4.19
N ASP A 69 48.74 -10.08 -5.40
CA ASP A 69 49.63 -10.94 -6.21
C ASP A 69 49.36 -12.46 -6.16
N ASP A 70 48.74 -13.01 -7.20
CA ASP A 70 48.96 -14.39 -7.62
C ASP A 70 48.61 -14.54 -9.13
N ASP A 71 49.67 -14.53 -9.94
CA ASP A 71 49.81 -15.01 -11.32
C ASP A 71 48.58 -15.72 -11.94
N ILE A 72 47.83 -15.00 -12.77
CA ILE A 72 46.99 -15.63 -13.81
C ILE A 72 47.82 -15.66 -15.08
N ASP A 73 48.46 -16.82 -15.28
CA ASP A 73 49.18 -17.19 -16.49
C ASP A 73 48.26 -17.01 -17.72
N ASP A 74 48.84 -16.34 -18.70
CA ASP A 74 48.29 -15.98 -19.99
C ASP A 74 48.22 -17.21 -20.90
N ASP A 75 47.17 -18.03 -20.73
CA ASP A 75 46.72 -19.00 -21.75
C ASP A 75 45.52 -18.40 -22.51
N GLU A 76 45.79 -17.34 -23.27
CA GLU A 76 45.09 -17.08 -24.52
C GLU A 76 45.19 -18.34 -25.41
N ASP A 77 44.11 -19.10 -25.59
CA ASP A 77 43.77 -19.70 -26.90
C ASP A 77 42.38 -20.38 -26.95
N GLU A 78 41.53 -19.83 -27.81
CA GLU A 78 40.49 -20.49 -28.62
C GLU A 78 39.09 -20.77 -28.02
N MET A 79 38.28 -19.71 -27.85
CA MET A 79 36.82 -19.83 -27.96
C MET A 79 36.41 -19.88 -29.45
N SER A 80 36.32 -21.08 -30.03
CA SER A 80 35.56 -21.28 -31.27
C SER A 80 34.06 -21.34 -30.95
N LEU A 81 33.37 -20.22 -31.19
CA LEU A 81 31.92 -20.18 -31.35
C LEU A 81 31.59 -20.78 -32.73
N ASP A 82 31.23 -22.05 -32.77
CA ASP A 82 30.54 -22.62 -33.94
C ASP A 82 29.04 -22.58 -33.66
N ASP A 83 28.38 -21.65 -34.34
CA ASP A 83 26.93 -21.50 -34.44
C ASP A 83 26.49 -22.17 -35.75
N ASP A 84 25.90 -23.37 -35.66
CA ASP A 84 24.97 -23.96 -36.64
C ASP A 84 24.14 -25.12 -36.03
#